data_AF-A0A941RWA0-F1
#
_entry.id   AF-A0A941RWA0-F1
#
_cell.length_a   1.000
_cell.length_b   1.000
_cell.length_c   1.000
_cell.angle_alpha   90.00
_cell.angle_beta   90.00
_cell.angle_gamma   90.00
#
_symmetry.space_group_name_H-M   'P 1'
#
loop_
_entity.id
_entity.type
_entity.pdbx_description
1 polymer ?
#
loop_
_entity_poly.entity_id
_entity_poly.type
_entity_poly.pdbx_seq_one_letter_code
_entity_poly.pdbx_strand_id
1 'polypeptide(L)'
;MLLTSVGITTTLQGAPPLSNGAPPDGITATFSIVAVDPETGVCGAAVASKYPAVGKVVPYVRAGVGAFCTQHWHNPKYGPRALDLLAAGKPPEEVLTELLRDDPQREQRQLAIIDAHGRAANRNPSAAGAASEYWGAMSGKFYACQGNTLTGPDVVTAMAHAYEQTSGTLADRLMAALVAGDRAGGDHRGRLAAGIRVAHPDHSGNWFELDVDQSDDAVAELARQYALVNHQAKGPAAQPPANTPAAPERVRLIFDTDMGNDIDDALALGVIHALQSRGECELLAVTLSKDNEFAGPYVDLVNTFYGRPHIPIGVVRQGKTPEDSPYIRVPATAQDNGRPRYPHRLTSGKEAPEAVGLLRKTLASQPDGSVVIAVVGFSTNLARLLDSPADDHSPLPGKELVARKCRLLSMMAGMFSPEKRQKEYNVFIDLPAARKVFAEWPTPLVTSGFEIGLAIKYPAISIERDFRYVPHHPLREAYELYQKMPYDRETWDLTAVLYAVRPDRGYFGLSQSGTVHVDDQEVTQFTPGDSGRHKYLTVTPEQIARVREALVQLASQPPGK
;
A
#
# COMPACT_ATOMS: atom_id res chain seq x y z
N MET A 1 38.12 46.67 -67.87
CA MET A 1 38.27 45.78 -66.69
C MET A 1 37.27 44.65 -66.86
N LEU A 2 37.56 43.57 -67.61
CA LEU A 2 38.38 42.38 -67.29
C LEU A 2 38.06 41.68 -65.96
N LEU A 3 37.36 40.53 -66.10
CA LEU A 3 37.41 39.23 -65.36
C LEU A 3 37.12 39.22 -63.84
N THR A 4 36.48 38.23 -63.20
CA THR A 4 36.37 36.77 -63.46
C THR A 4 35.25 36.18 -62.57
N SER A 5 34.68 35.03 -62.98
CA SER A 5 33.74 34.18 -62.22
C SER A 5 34.39 33.41 -61.06
N VAL A 6 33.64 33.07 -60.00
CA VAL A 6 33.69 31.75 -59.31
C VAL A 6 32.32 31.48 -58.65
N GLY A 7 31.73 30.30 -58.89
CA GLY A 7 30.50 29.84 -58.26
C GLY A 7 30.74 29.24 -56.87
N ILE A 8 29.71 29.26 -56.01
CA ILE A 8 29.71 28.57 -54.72
C ILE A 8 28.47 27.70 -54.61
N THR A 9 28.73 26.41 -54.48
CA THR A 9 27.81 25.29 -54.27
C THR A 9 27.17 25.39 -52.89
N THR A 10 25.84 25.30 -52.82
CA THR A 10 25.09 25.25 -51.55
C THR A 10 25.14 23.83 -51.00
N THR A 11 25.92 23.58 -49.95
CA THR A 11 25.84 22.37 -49.13
C THR A 11 24.85 22.59 -47.99
N LEU A 12 23.79 21.78 -47.96
CA LEU A 12 22.89 21.62 -46.82
C LEU A 12 23.70 21.06 -45.63
N GLN A 13 23.97 21.89 -44.63
CA GLN A 13 24.49 21.43 -43.33
C GLN A 13 23.32 20.87 -42.50
N GLY A 14 23.46 19.60 -42.12
CA GLY A 14 22.52 18.90 -41.25
C GLY A 14 22.42 19.52 -39.86
N ALA A 15 21.27 19.31 -39.23
CA ALA A 15 20.99 19.73 -37.86
C ALA A 15 22.03 19.16 -36.87
N PRO A 16 22.41 19.93 -35.83
CA PRO A 16 23.36 19.46 -34.83
C PRO A 16 22.74 18.33 -33.97
N PRO A 17 23.54 17.38 -33.49
CA PRO A 17 23.06 16.35 -32.58
C PRO A 17 22.63 16.97 -31.23
N LEU A 18 21.52 16.46 -30.69
CA LEU A 18 21.01 16.82 -29.36
C LEU A 18 22.09 16.54 -28.31
N SER A 19 22.47 17.57 -27.55
CA SER A 19 23.44 17.47 -26.47
C SER A 19 22.88 16.65 -25.30
N ASN A 20 23.68 15.70 -24.80
CA ASN A 20 23.49 14.97 -23.53
C ASN A 20 23.61 15.90 -22.29
N GLY A 21 22.75 16.90 -22.19
CA GLY A 21 22.67 17.78 -21.02
C GLY A 21 21.66 17.24 -20.02
N ALA A 22 22.09 16.38 -19.09
CA ALA A 22 21.31 16.14 -17.88
C ALA A 22 21.15 17.49 -17.13
N PRO A 23 19.98 17.78 -16.52
CA PRO A 23 19.82 18.97 -15.70
C PRO A 23 20.86 18.97 -14.56
N PRO A 24 21.24 20.14 -14.01
CA PRO A 24 22.40 20.31 -13.12
C PRO A 24 22.45 19.35 -11.92
N ASP A 25 21.31 18.78 -11.50
CA ASP A 25 21.20 17.90 -10.34
C ASP A 25 20.79 16.44 -10.67
N GLY A 26 20.65 16.06 -11.95
CA GLY A 26 20.34 14.67 -12.36
C GLY A 26 18.95 14.13 -11.96
N ILE A 27 18.12 14.92 -11.25
CA ILE A 27 16.77 14.55 -10.80
C ILE A 27 15.75 14.75 -11.94
N THR A 28 15.16 13.66 -12.42
CA THR A 28 14.06 13.65 -13.40
C THR A 28 12.75 13.31 -12.71
N ALA A 29 11.95 14.34 -12.48
CA ALA A 29 10.79 14.25 -11.62
C ALA A 29 9.51 13.96 -12.38
N THR A 30 8.76 12.96 -11.94
CA THR A 30 7.90 12.18 -12.86
C THR A 30 6.88 11.39 -12.08
N PHE A 31 5.66 11.27 -12.62
CA PHE A 31 4.70 10.23 -12.23
C PHE A 31 4.32 9.39 -13.44
N SER A 32 4.23 8.07 -13.24
CA SER A 32 3.93 7.10 -14.29
C SER A 32 3.12 5.93 -13.79
N ILE A 33 2.46 5.25 -14.71
CA ILE A 33 1.73 4.00 -14.49
C ILE A 33 2.13 3.01 -15.57
N VAL A 34 2.35 1.76 -15.17
CA VAL A 34 2.44 0.60 -16.07
C VAL A 34 1.28 -0.33 -15.78
N ALA A 35 0.69 -0.93 -16.81
CA ALA A 35 -0.46 -1.80 -16.66
C ALA A 35 -0.53 -2.88 -17.76
N VAL A 36 -1.25 -3.96 -17.46
CA VAL A 36 -1.61 -4.99 -18.43
C VAL A 36 -3.07 -5.36 -18.31
N ASP A 37 -3.60 -5.91 -19.38
CA ASP A 37 -4.84 -6.67 -19.39
C ASP A 37 -4.49 -8.12 -19.76
N PRO A 38 -4.41 -9.04 -18.77
CA PRO A 38 -4.05 -10.43 -19.03
C PRO A 38 -5.06 -11.19 -19.89
N GLU A 39 -6.32 -10.73 -19.98
CA GLU A 39 -7.35 -11.40 -20.78
C GLU A 39 -7.12 -11.16 -22.28
N THR A 40 -6.65 -9.95 -22.65
CA THR A 40 -6.40 -9.57 -24.04
C THR A 40 -4.92 -9.59 -24.43
N GLY A 41 -4.01 -9.67 -23.45
CA GLY A 41 -2.56 -9.59 -23.65
C GLY A 41 -2.05 -8.18 -23.96
N VAL A 42 -2.91 -7.16 -23.85
CA VAL A 42 -2.56 -5.75 -24.05
C VAL A 42 -1.75 -5.25 -22.87
N CYS A 43 -0.68 -4.51 -23.13
CA CYS A 43 0.09 -3.82 -22.09
C CYS A 43 0.30 -2.36 -22.45
N GLY A 44 0.53 -1.53 -21.44
CA GLY A 44 0.68 -0.10 -21.67
C GLY A 44 1.31 0.63 -20.50
N ALA A 45 1.74 1.85 -20.78
CA ALA A 45 2.31 2.75 -19.80
C ALA A 45 1.98 4.21 -20.14
N ALA A 46 1.78 5.03 -19.12
CA ALA A 46 1.55 6.47 -19.26
C ALA A 46 2.40 7.25 -18.25
N VAL A 47 2.82 8.46 -18.62
CA VAL A 47 3.77 9.26 -17.84
C VAL A 47 3.55 10.76 -18.03
N ALA A 48 3.86 11.55 -17.01
CA ALA A 48 3.96 13.01 -17.11
C ALA A 48 5.04 13.59 -16.20
N SER A 49 5.58 14.76 -16.59
CA SER A 49 6.75 15.37 -15.94
C SER A 49 6.96 16.84 -16.35
N LYS A 50 7.65 17.62 -15.52
CA LYS A 50 8.37 18.85 -15.92
C LYS A 50 9.72 18.53 -16.61
N TYR A 51 9.76 17.52 -17.47
CA TYR A 51 10.95 17.11 -18.24
C TYR A 51 10.56 16.90 -19.70
N PRO A 52 11.31 17.43 -20.68
CA PRO A 52 10.93 17.39 -22.09
C PRO A 52 10.89 15.95 -22.61
N ALA A 53 9.95 15.67 -23.52
CA ALA A 53 9.83 14.38 -24.21
C ALA A 53 9.72 13.15 -23.28
N VAL A 54 9.17 13.33 -22.06
CA VAL A 54 9.09 12.26 -21.06
C VAL A 54 8.37 11.01 -21.56
N GLY A 55 7.31 11.19 -22.36
CA GLY A 55 6.54 10.12 -22.98
C GLY A 55 7.35 9.24 -23.93
N LYS A 56 8.44 9.79 -24.48
CA LYS A 56 9.33 9.05 -25.39
C LYS A 56 10.39 8.22 -24.69
N VAL A 57 10.80 8.64 -23.50
CA VAL A 57 12.01 8.12 -22.82
C VAL A 57 11.70 7.24 -21.62
N VAL A 58 10.60 7.48 -20.90
CA VAL A 58 10.27 6.72 -19.68
C VAL A 58 9.56 5.39 -19.96
N PRO A 59 8.52 5.33 -20.81
CA PRO A 59 7.70 4.13 -20.94
C PRO A 59 8.25 3.15 -21.97
N TYR A 60 8.40 1.89 -21.58
CA TYR A 60 8.75 0.76 -22.44
C TYR A 60 7.64 -0.27 -22.39
N VAL A 61 7.16 -0.72 -23.55
CA VAL A 61 6.08 -1.71 -23.66
C VAL A 61 6.46 -2.78 -24.69
N ARG A 62 6.06 -4.02 -24.45
CA ARG A 62 6.18 -5.12 -25.40
C ARG A 62 5.00 -6.05 -25.26
N ALA A 63 4.26 -6.20 -26.35
CA ALA A 63 3.05 -7.02 -26.42
C ALA A 63 3.31 -8.46 -25.94
N GLY A 64 2.40 -9.00 -25.15
CA GLY A 64 2.53 -10.35 -24.57
C GLY A 64 3.68 -10.54 -23.57
N VAL A 65 4.43 -9.48 -23.23
CA VAL A 65 5.56 -9.52 -22.29
C VAL A 65 5.32 -8.66 -21.07
N GLY A 66 4.95 -7.39 -21.26
CA GLY A 66 4.70 -6.46 -20.15
C GLY A 66 5.10 -5.02 -20.45
N ALA A 67 5.21 -4.23 -19.38
CA ALA A 67 5.55 -2.82 -19.44
C ALA A 67 6.51 -2.41 -18.31
N PHE A 68 7.32 -1.39 -18.57
CA PHE A 68 8.37 -0.92 -17.68
C PHE A 68 8.55 0.60 -17.76
N CYS A 69 8.72 1.24 -16.60
CA CYS A 69 9.08 2.65 -16.49
C CYS A 69 10.30 2.82 -15.57
N THR A 70 11.32 3.54 -16.05
CA THR A 70 12.50 3.94 -15.26
C THR A 70 12.57 5.47 -15.18
N GLN A 71 12.64 6.02 -13.97
CA GLN A 71 12.56 7.47 -13.71
C GLN A 71 13.40 7.89 -12.47
N HIS A 72 13.30 9.18 -12.06
CA HIS A 72 14.17 9.86 -11.09
C HIS A 72 15.59 10.00 -11.61
N TRP A 73 16.46 9.01 -11.38
CA TRP A 73 17.72 8.89 -12.10
C TRP A 73 17.51 7.87 -13.21
N HIS A 74 16.88 8.29 -14.30
CA HIS A 74 16.53 7.43 -15.44
C HIS A 74 17.76 6.68 -16.01
N ASN A 75 17.59 5.41 -16.39
CA ASN A 75 18.62 4.64 -17.10
C ASN A 75 18.04 3.97 -18.36
N PRO A 76 18.28 4.52 -19.57
CA PRO A 76 17.63 4.03 -20.79
C PRO A 76 18.05 2.61 -21.18
N LYS A 77 19.22 2.14 -20.70
CA LYS A 77 19.69 0.76 -20.95
C LYS A 77 18.83 -0.28 -20.25
N TYR A 78 18.06 0.11 -19.22
CA TYR A 78 17.20 -0.81 -18.49
C TYR A 78 15.94 -1.18 -19.25
N GLY A 79 15.41 -0.31 -20.10
CA GLY A 79 14.14 -0.55 -20.79
C GLY A 79 14.11 -1.87 -21.58
N PRO A 80 14.94 -2.04 -22.62
CA PRO A 80 14.99 -3.28 -23.38
C PRO A 80 15.36 -4.49 -22.52
N ARG A 81 16.36 -4.35 -21.63
CA ARG A 81 16.81 -5.44 -20.75
C ARG A 81 15.73 -5.92 -19.79
N ALA A 82 14.93 -5.02 -19.23
CA ALA A 82 13.82 -5.37 -18.34
C ALA A 82 12.79 -6.24 -19.09
N LEU A 83 12.41 -5.82 -20.30
CA LEU A 83 11.47 -6.56 -21.13
C LEU A 83 12.04 -7.91 -21.61
N ASP A 84 13.35 -8.00 -21.87
CA ASP A 84 14.00 -9.28 -22.20
C ASP A 84 13.99 -10.26 -21.03
N LEU A 85 14.24 -9.77 -19.81
CA LEU A 85 14.19 -10.58 -18.60
C LEU A 85 12.75 -11.05 -18.28
N LEU A 86 11.75 -10.19 -18.47
CA LEU A 86 10.34 -10.58 -18.39
C LEU A 86 9.97 -11.63 -19.44
N ALA A 87 10.42 -11.46 -20.69
CA ALA A 87 10.18 -12.42 -21.76
C ALA A 87 10.83 -13.79 -21.48
N ALA A 88 11.94 -13.80 -20.73
CA ALA A 88 12.57 -15.02 -20.22
C ALA A 88 11.84 -15.65 -19.02
N GLY A 89 10.68 -15.11 -18.62
CA GLY A 89 9.84 -15.62 -17.54
C GLY A 89 10.24 -15.19 -16.13
N LYS A 90 11.22 -14.28 -15.99
CA LYS A 90 11.62 -13.80 -14.67
C LYS A 90 10.51 -12.95 -14.04
N PRO A 91 10.22 -13.14 -12.75
CA PRO A 91 9.24 -12.30 -12.06
C PRO A 91 9.75 -10.85 -11.94
N PRO A 92 8.83 -9.86 -11.98
CA PRO A 92 9.10 -8.44 -11.77
C PRO A 92 10.21 -8.08 -10.77
N GLU A 93 10.16 -8.63 -9.57
CA GLU A 93 11.07 -8.34 -8.45
C GLU A 93 12.51 -8.82 -8.74
N GLU A 94 12.65 -9.98 -9.38
CA GLU A 94 13.94 -10.51 -9.79
C GLU A 94 14.54 -9.65 -10.90
N VAL A 95 13.71 -9.18 -11.84
CA VAL A 95 14.14 -8.23 -12.88
C VAL A 95 14.69 -6.96 -12.26
N LEU A 96 13.96 -6.33 -11.32
CA LEU A 96 14.44 -5.12 -10.64
C LEU A 96 15.75 -5.38 -9.90
N THR A 97 15.85 -6.51 -9.18
CA THR A 97 17.06 -6.91 -8.45
C THR A 97 18.26 -7.07 -9.39
N GLU A 98 18.07 -7.70 -10.54
CA GLU A 98 19.14 -7.93 -11.51
C GLU A 98 19.61 -6.63 -12.18
N LEU A 99 18.68 -5.73 -12.51
CA LEU A 99 19.02 -4.43 -13.08
C LEU A 99 19.88 -3.60 -12.13
N LEU A 100 19.55 -3.62 -10.83
CA LEU A 100 20.18 -2.78 -9.80
C LEU A 100 21.48 -3.35 -9.20
N ARG A 101 21.83 -4.62 -9.50
CA ARG A 101 22.93 -5.34 -8.83
C ARG A 101 24.26 -4.59 -8.89
N ASP A 102 24.59 -4.04 -10.04
CA ASP A 102 25.89 -3.40 -10.32
C ASP A 102 25.76 -1.89 -10.59
N ASP A 103 24.62 -1.29 -10.20
CA ASP A 103 24.37 0.13 -10.42
C ASP A 103 24.85 0.97 -9.23
N PRO A 104 25.88 1.81 -9.39
CA PRO A 104 26.37 2.67 -8.31
C PRO A 104 25.33 3.71 -7.87
N GLN A 105 24.33 4.00 -8.71
CA GLN A 105 23.25 4.95 -8.42
C GLN A 105 21.93 4.24 -8.08
N ARG A 106 21.95 2.94 -7.76
CA ARG A 106 20.74 2.14 -7.46
C ARG A 106 19.78 2.78 -6.46
N GLU A 107 20.30 3.51 -5.48
CA GLU A 107 19.50 4.15 -4.43
C GLU A 107 18.79 5.42 -4.90
N GLN A 108 19.16 5.92 -6.08
CA GLN A 108 18.51 7.03 -6.76
C GLN A 108 17.50 6.58 -7.82
N ARG A 109 17.42 5.30 -8.17
CA ARG A 109 16.52 4.83 -9.23
C ARG A 109 15.09 4.72 -8.70
N GLN A 110 14.13 5.11 -9.53
CA GLN A 110 12.73 4.73 -9.33
C GLN A 110 12.23 3.90 -10.51
N LEU A 111 11.71 2.70 -10.24
CA LEU A 111 11.33 1.72 -11.25
C LEU A 111 9.90 1.21 -11.01
N ALA A 112 9.11 1.06 -12.07
CA ALA A 112 7.85 0.33 -12.06
C ALA A 112 7.87 -0.69 -13.20
N ILE A 113 7.48 -1.93 -12.90
CA ILE A 113 7.48 -3.03 -13.85
C ILE A 113 6.22 -3.87 -13.68
N ILE A 114 5.69 -4.38 -14.79
CA ILE A 114 4.59 -5.34 -14.80
C ILE A 114 4.78 -6.34 -15.93
N ASP A 115 4.50 -7.61 -15.66
CA ASP A 115 4.57 -8.68 -16.64
C ASP A 115 3.22 -8.99 -17.28
N ALA A 116 3.21 -9.86 -18.30
CA ALA A 116 2.01 -10.26 -19.02
C ALA A 116 0.96 -10.98 -18.17
N HIS A 117 1.35 -11.55 -17.01
CA HIS A 117 0.43 -12.15 -16.05
C HIS A 117 -0.16 -11.13 -15.07
N GLY A 118 0.29 -9.87 -15.16
CA GLY A 118 -0.15 -8.77 -14.31
C GLY A 118 0.48 -8.78 -12.92
N ARG A 119 1.59 -9.51 -12.74
CA ARG A 119 2.45 -9.37 -11.55
C ARG A 119 3.22 -8.06 -11.71
N ALA A 120 3.22 -7.22 -10.69
CA ALA A 120 3.83 -5.91 -10.74
C ALA A 120 4.73 -5.67 -9.53
N ALA A 121 5.80 -4.90 -9.73
CA ALA A 121 6.73 -4.50 -8.67
C ALA A 121 7.14 -3.04 -8.83
N ASN A 122 7.40 -2.37 -7.71
CA ASN A 122 8.00 -1.05 -7.69
C ASN A 122 9.34 -1.05 -6.95
N ARG A 123 10.17 -0.07 -7.29
CA ARG A 123 11.34 0.32 -6.52
C ARG A 123 11.29 1.82 -6.34
N ASN A 124 11.14 2.28 -5.10
CA ASN A 124 11.31 3.69 -4.75
C ASN A 124 12.78 4.04 -4.51
N PRO A 125 13.23 5.29 -4.72
CA PRO A 125 14.57 5.69 -4.28
C PRO A 125 14.67 5.62 -2.75
N SER A 126 15.87 5.35 -2.23
CA SER A 126 16.15 5.39 -0.77
C SER A 126 17.06 6.57 -0.38
N ALA A 127 17.71 7.20 -1.37
CA ALA A 127 18.65 8.29 -1.17
C ALA A 127 18.28 9.53 -2.02
N ALA A 128 16.98 9.73 -2.26
CA ALA A 128 16.49 10.90 -2.98
C ALA A 128 16.86 12.19 -2.21
N GLY A 129 17.37 13.18 -2.94
CA GLY A 129 17.73 14.46 -2.35
C GLY A 129 16.52 15.23 -1.81
N ALA A 130 16.75 16.18 -0.92
CA ALA A 130 15.68 16.98 -0.29
C ALA A 130 14.78 17.71 -1.31
N ALA A 131 15.32 18.03 -2.50
CA ALA A 131 14.57 18.63 -3.61
C ALA A 131 13.50 17.70 -4.22
N SER A 132 13.54 16.39 -3.95
CA SER A 132 12.55 15.43 -4.45
C SER A 132 11.25 15.45 -3.66
N GLU A 133 11.11 16.31 -2.65
CA GLU A 133 9.93 16.56 -1.78
C GLU A 133 9.14 15.33 -1.27
N TYR A 134 8.53 14.55 -2.16
CA TYR A 134 7.87 13.28 -1.93
C TYR A 134 8.11 12.30 -3.11
N TRP A 135 8.28 11.02 -2.79
CA TRP A 135 8.20 9.92 -3.74
C TRP A 135 7.38 8.77 -3.16
N GLY A 136 6.74 8.00 -4.03
CA GLY A 136 5.91 6.88 -3.63
C GLY A 136 5.51 6.00 -4.80
N ALA A 137 4.90 4.86 -4.46
CA ALA A 137 4.37 3.91 -5.41
C ALA A 137 3.09 3.26 -4.88
N MET A 138 2.27 2.77 -5.81
CA MET A 138 1.06 2.03 -5.49
C MET A 138 0.76 0.99 -6.57
N SER A 139 0.71 -0.28 -6.16
CA SER A 139 0.35 -1.40 -7.03
C SER A 139 -1.02 -2.00 -6.67
N GLY A 140 -1.73 -2.43 -7.70
CA GLY A 140 -3.01 -3.11 -7.58
C GLY A 140 -3.18 -4.20 -8.63
N LYS A 141 -4.44 -4.50 -8.99
CA LYS A 141 -4.72 -5.62 -9.88
C LYS A 141 -4.32 -5.22 -11.30
N PHE A 142 -3.23 -5.81 -11.77
CA PHE A 142 -2.71 -5.61 -13.13
C PHE A 142 -2.22 -4.18 -13.43
N TYR A 143 -1.70 -3.48 -12.42
CA TYR A 143 -1.01 -2.20 -12.61
C TYR A 143 -0.02 -1.88 -11.49
N ALA A 144 0.92 -0.98 -11.79
CA ALA A 144 1.78 -0.31 -10.82
C ALA A 144 1.93 1.17 -11.17
N CYS A 145 1.60 2.05 -10.22
CA CYS A 145 1.83 3.50 -10.28
C CYS A 145 3.07 3.87 -9.47
N GLN A 146 3.78 4.90 -9.90
CA GLN A 146 4.91 5.47 -9.16
C GLN A 146 5.03 6.96 -9.40
N GLY A 147 5.70 7.66 -8.49
CA GLY A 147 6.14 9.01 -8.74
C GLY A 147 7.21 9.50 -7.77
N ASN A 148 7.99 10.48 -8.20
CA ASN A 148 9.01 11.16 -7.40
C ASN A 148 8.95 12.65 -7.66
N THR A 149 9.36 13.47 -6.66
CA THR A 149 9.24 14.94 -6.76
C THR A 149 7.79 15.35 -6.98
N LEU A 150 6.90 14.64 -6.28
CA LEU A 150 5.47 14.92 -6.31
C LEU A 150 5.15 15.99 -5.29
N THR A 151 3.98 16.60 -5.47
CA THR A 151 3.35 17.47 -4.47
C THR A 151 2.94 16.71 -3.20
N GLY A 152 2.69 15.39 -3.27
CA GLY A 152 2.38 14.56 -2.12
C GLY A 152 1.91 13.14 -2.45
N PRO A 153 1.55 12.34 -1.42
CA PRO A 153 1.05 10.96 -1.58
C PRO A 153 -0.27 10.84 -2.34
N ASP A 154 -1.07 11.92 -2.37
CA ASP A 154 -2.37 11.94 -3.05
C ASP A 154 -2.24 11.73 -4.56
N VAL A 155 -1.11 12.11 -5.16
CA VAL A 155 -0.86 11.94 -6.60
C VAL A 155 -0.93 10.47 -7.01
N VAL A 156 -0.12 9.62 -6.39
CA VAL A 156 -0.06 8.18 -6.72
C VAL A 156 -1.35 7.48 -6.28
N THR A 157 -1.95 7.91 -5.17
CA THR A 157 -3.23 7.38 -4.67
C THR A 157 -4.36 7.67 -5.67
N ALA A 158 -4.48 8.90 -6.17
CA ALA A 158 -5.48 9.29 -7.14
C ALA A 158 -5.32 8.55 -8.48
N MET A 159 -4.07 8.35 -8.94
CA MET A 159 -3.79 7.55 -10.14
C MET A 159 -4.32 6.11 -9.99
N ALA A 160 -3.96 5.46 -8.89
CA ALA A 160 -4.37 4.08 -8.59
C ALA A 160 -5.90 3.95 -8.50
N HIS A 161 -6.56 4.86 -7.78
CA HIS A 161 -8.02 4.87 -7.65
C HIS A 161 -8.72 5.08 -8.99
N ALA A 162 -8.27 6.04 -9.80
CA ALA A 162 -8.84 6.29 -11.11
C ALA A 162 -8.67 5.08 -12.05
N TYR A 163 -7.51 4.41 -12.02
CA TYR A 163 -7.29 3.19 -12.79
C TYR A 163 -8.23 2.04 -12.39
N GLU A 164 -8.49 1.88 -11.08
CA GLU A 164 -9.36 0.84 -10.55
C GLU A 164 -10.85 1.10 -10.78
N GLN A 165 -11.28 2.37 -10.77
CA GLN A 165 -12.68 2.76 -10.91
C GLN A 165 -13.12 2.98 -12.37
N THR A 166 -12.16 3.21 -13.27
CA THR A 166 -12.47 3.43 -14.68
C THR A 166 -12.74 2.10 -15.38
N SER A 167 -13.93 1.98 -15.95
CA SER A 167 -14.26 0.92 -16.91
C SER A 167 -13.82 1.33 -18.32
N GLY A 168 -13.58 0.36 -19.19
CA GLY A 168 -13.11 0.60 -20.56
C GLY A 168 -11.84 -0.16 -20.88
N THR A 169 -11.16 0.23 -21.95
CA THR A 169 -9.92 -0.43 -22.37
C THR A 169 -8.75 -0.08 -21.44
N LEU A 170 -7.64 -0.81 -21.57
CA LEU A 170 -6.40 -0.48 -20.86
C LEU A 170 -5.98 0.98 -21.08
N ALA A 171 -6.11 1.49 -22.31
CA ALA A 171 -5.74 2.86 -22.64
C ALA A 171 -6.64 3.89 -21.93
N ASP A 172 -7.94 3.63 -21.83
CA ASP A 172 -8.89 4.53 -21.13
C ASP A 172 -8.49 4.66 -19.65
N ARG A 173 -8.15 3.52 -19.03
CA ARG A 173 -7.75 3.44 -17.61
C ARG A 173 -6.39 4.10 -17.35
N LEU A 174 -5.42 3.92 -18.24
CA LEU A 174 -4.11 4.60 -18.19
C LEU A 174 -4.27 6.12 -18.28
N MET A 175 -5.11 6.60 -19.19
CA MET A 175 -5.40 8.03 -19.33
C MET A 175 -6.12 8.60 -18.11
N ALA A 176 -7.11 7.88 -17.58
CA ALA A 176 -7.82 8.28 -16.36
C ALA A 176 -6.86 8.40 -15.17
N ALA A 177 -5.96 7.43 -15.01
CA ALA A 177 -4.92 7.47 -13.99
C ALA A 177 -4.03 8.72 -14.13
N LEU A 178 -3.51 8.98 -15.33
CA LEU A 178 -2.61 10.11 -15.56
C LEU A 178 -3.29 11.46 -15.28
N VAL A 179 -4.54 11.63 -15.72
CA VAL A 179 -5.36 12.83 -15.44
C VAL A 179 -5.61 13.01 -13.95
N ALA A 180 -5.92 11.92 -13.23
CA ALA A 180 -6.15 11.98 -11.79
C ALA A 180 -4.89 12.36 -11.01
N GLY A 181 -3.73 11.81 -11.40
CA GLY A 181 -2.44 12.17 -10.81
C GLY A 181 -2.10 13.66 -10.99
N ASP A 182 -2.31 14.19 -12.19
CA ASP A 182 -2.07 15.61 -12.46
C ASP A 182 -3.01 16.53 -11.66
N ARG A 183 -4.29 16.16 -11.54
CA ARG A 183 -5.29 16.90 -10.75
C ARG A 183 -5.01 16.88 -9.25
N ALA A 184 -4.42 15.79 -8.76
CA ALA A 184 -3.96 15.67 -7.38
C ALA A 184 -2.65 16.44 -7.11
N GLY A 185 -2.09 17.08 -8.14
CA GLY A 185 -0.96 18.02 -8.04
C GLY A 185 0.26 17.62 -8.87
N GLY A 186 0.38 16.35 -9.26
CA GLY A 186 1.45 15.85 -10.13
C GLY A 186 2.87 16.15 -9.63
N ASP A 187 3.75 16.49 -10.58
CA ASP A 187 5.13 16.96 -10.35
C ASP A 187 5.10 18.38 -9.75
N HIS A 188 5.69 18.57 -8.56
CA HIS A 188 5.59 19.86 -7.86
C HIS A 188 6.30 21.01 -8.58
N ARG A 189 7.19 20.69 -9.54
CA ARG A 189 7.88 21.70 -10.37
C ARG A 189 6.98 22.24 -11.49
N GLY A 190 5.84 21.61 -11.73
CA GLY A 190 4.83 21.99 -12.72
C GLY A 190 4.70 20.99 -13.89
N ARG A 191 4.13 21.47 -15.00
CA ARG A 191 3.79 20.64 -16.18
C ARG A 191 4.66 21.01 -17.38
N LEU A 192 5.09 20.02 -18.17
CA LEU A 192 5.81 20.26 -19.43
C LEU A 192 5.49 19.20 -20.48
N ALA A 193 5.55 17.92 -20.13
CA ALA A 193 5.38 16.84 -21.07
C ALA A 193 4.57 15.68 -20.48
N ALA A 194 3.89 14.95 -21.35
CA ALA A 194 3.12 13.77 -21.02
C ALA A 194 3.09 12.79 -22.20
N GLY A 195 2.88 11.51 -21.94
CA GLY A 195 2.70 10.53 -23.01
C GLY A 195 2.09 9.22 -22.55
N ILE A 196 1.60 8.45 -23.53
CA ILE A 196 1.02 7.12 -23.36
C ILE A 196 1.52 6.21 -24.49
N ARG A 197 1.85 4.97 -24.13
CA ARG A 197 2.22 3.90 -25.06
C ARG A 197 1.46 2.64 -24.73
N VAL A 198 0.93 1.96 -25.74
CA VAL A 198 0.18 0.71 -25.61
C VAL A 198 0.67 -0.26 -26.68
N ALA A 199 0.84 -1.53 -26.32
CA ALA A 199 1.17 -2.61 -27.24
C ALA A 199 0.08 -3.69 -27.21
N HIS A 200 -0.17 -4.30 -28.37
CA HIS A 200 -1.21 -5.31 -28.57
C HIS A 200 -0.58 -6.56 -29.21
N PRO A 201 -0.96 -7.80 -28.83
CA PRO A 201 -0.37 -9.02 -29.36
C PRO A 201 -0.32 -9.10 -30.89
N ASP A 202 -1.37 -8.60 -31.55
CA ASP A 202 -1.48 -8.59 -33.02
C ASP A 202 -0.75 -7.41 -33.72
N HIS A 203 0.05 -6.63 -33.00
CA HIS A 203 0.77 -5.48 -33.57
C HIS A 203 2.25 -5.45 -33.12
N SER A 204 3.17 -5.22 -34.06
CA SER A 204 4.58 -5.07 -33.74
C SER A 204 4.89 -3.65 -33.26
N GLY A 205 5.59 -3.54 -32.13
CA GLY A 205 5.93 -2.24 -31.55
C GLY A 205 4.76 -1.59 -30.80
N ASN A 206 4.70 -0.27 -30.83
CA ASN A 206 3.63 0.49 -30.19
C ASN A 206 2.37 0.41 -31.05
N TRP A 207 1.32 -0.24 -30.53
CA TRP A 207 0.01 -0.28 -31.17
C TRP A 207 -0.73 1.05 -31.08
N PHE A 208 -0.53 1.80 -29.99
CA PHE A 208 -1.05 3.14 -29.81
C PHE A 208 -0.05 3.98 -29.04
N GLU A 209 0.23 5.18 -29.53
CA GLU A 209 1.10 6.15 -28.87
C GLU A 209 0.59 7.58 -29.06
N LEU A 210 0.68 8.38 -28.01
CA LEU A 210 0.47 9.83 -28.06
C LEU A 210 1.46 10.49 -27.09
N ASP A 211 2.00 11.64 -27.50
CA ASP A 211 2.95 12.41 -26.70
C ASP A 211 2.67 13.91 -26.84
N VAL A 212 2.86 14.64 -25.74
CA VAL A 212 2.94 16.10 -25.68
C VAL A 212 4.30 16.44 -25.11
N ASP A 213 5.18 17.05 -25.92
CA ASP A 213 6.58 17.29 -25.52
C ASP A 213 6.80 18.61 -24.77
N GLN A 214 5.96 19.62 -25.04
CA GLN A 214 6.07 20.96 -24.46
C GLN A 214 4.71 21.64 -24.36
N SER A 215 4.14 21.67 -23.16
CA SER A 215 2.87 22.32 -22.84
C SER A 215 2.81 22.63 -21.34
N ASP A 216 2.27 23.80 -20.99
CA ASP A 216 2.02 24.18 -19.59
C ASP A 216 0.83 23.41 -18.98
N ASP A 217 0.13 22.61 -19.79
CA ASP A 217 -0.97 21.73 -19.37
C ASP A 217 -0.92 20.39 -20.15
N ALA A 218 0.26 19.78 -20.17
CA ALA A 218 0.56 18.62 -21.03
C ALA A 218 -0.38 17.43 -20.83
N VAL A 219 -0.83 17.15 -19.60
CA VAL A 219 -1.75 16.04 -19.33
C VAL A 219 -3.15 16.33 -19.87
N ALA A 220 -3.67 17.55 -19.69
CA ALA A 220 -4.96 17.90 -20.27
C ALA A 220 -4.91 17.96 -21.79
N GLU A 221 -3.79 18.41 -22.37
CA GLU A 221 -3.59 18.38 -23.82
C GLU A 221 -3.53 16.96 -24.35
N LEU A 222 -2.77 16.06 -23.72
CA LEU A 222 -2.73 14.64 -24.06
C LEU A 222 -4.13 14.02 -23.97
N ALA A 223 -4.90 14.36 -22.92
CA ALA A 223 -6.28 13.89 -22.78
C ALA A 223 -7.22 14.43 -23.87
N ARG A 224 -7.05 15.67 -24.33
CA ARG A 224 -7.78 16.22 -25.48
C ARG A 224 -7.43 15.48 -26.77
N GLN A 225 -6.14 15.27 -27.03
CA GLN A 225 -5.69 14.49 -28.20
C GLN A 225 -6.24 13.06 -28.15
N TYR A 226 -6.14 12.41 -26.99
CA TYR A 226 -6.69 11.08 -26.74
C TYR A 226 -8.18 11.04 -27.05
N ALA A 227 -8.97 11.99 -26.56
CA ALA A 227 -10.41 12.06 -26.81
C ALA A 227 -10.76 12.18 -28.30
N LEU A 228 -9.98 12.96 -29.07
CA LEU A 228 -10.20 13.22 -30.50
C LEU A 228 -9.77 12.09 -31.43
N VAL A 229 -8.77 11.29 -31.04
CA VAL A 229 -8.26 10.20 -31.89
C VAL A 229 -9.29 9.07 -31.99
N ASN A 230 -9.57 8.60 -33.20
CA ASN A 230 -10.35 7.38 -33.42
C ASN A 230 -9.39 6.19 -33.58
N HIS A 231 -9.30 5.32 -32.57
CA HIS A 231 -8.39 4.17 -32.56
C HIS A 231 -8.99 3.01 -31.77
N GLN A 232 -8.72 1.77 -32.19
CA GLN A 232 -9.24 0.55 -31.55
C GLN A 232 -8.73 0.31 -30.12
N ALA A 233 -7.62 0.95 -29.75
CA ALA A 233 -7.11 0.93 -28.38
C ALA A 233 -8.03 1.65 -27.39
N LYS A 234 -8.98 2.45 -27.87
CA LYS A 234 -9.96 3.17 -27.05
C LYS A 234 -11.28 2.40 -26.96
N GLY A 235 -11.92 2.43 -25.81
CA GLY A 235 -13.30 1.97 -25.68
C GLY A 235 -14.27 2.86 -26.48
N PRO A 236 -15.51 2.42 -26.70
CA PRO A 236 -16.57 3.27 -27.24
C PRO A 236 -16.72 4.49 -26.32
N ALA A 237 -16.27 5.65 -26.80
CA ALA A 237 -16.16 6.94 -26.10
C ALA A 237 -16.28 6.81 -24.58
N ALA A 238 -15.16 6.55 -23.89
CA ALA A 238 -15.11 6.61 -22.44
C ALA A 238 -15.83 7.87 -21.98
N GLN A 239 -16.95 7.72 -21.28
CA GLN A 239 -17.61 8.85 -20.66
C GLN A 239 -16.54 9.51 -19.77
N PRO A 240 -16.25 10.81 -19.92
CA PRO A 240 -15.49 11.51 -18.89
C PRO A 240 -16.20 11.21 -17.57
N PRO A 241 -15.47 10.88 -16.48
CA PRO A 241 -16.08 10.42 -15.24
C PRO A 241 -17.26 11.33 -14.91
N ALA A 242 -18.47 10.75 -14.98
CA ALA A 242 -19.70 11.47 -14.73
C ALA A 242 -19.68 11.82 -13.24
N ASN A 243 -19.37 13.09 -12.96
CA ASN A 243 -18.99 13.60 -11.64
C ASN A 243 -17.68 12.98 -11.12
N THR A 244 -16.83 13.82 -10.54
CA THR A 244 -15.82 13.37 -9.58
C THR A 244 -16.53 12.42 -8.61
N PRO A 245 -16.16 11.13 -8.52
CA PRO A 245 -16.72 10.27 -7.51
C PRO A 245 -16.57 10.99 -6.17
N ALA A 246 -17.64 11.04 -5.37
CA ALA A 246 -17.46 11.39 -3.96
C ALA A 246 -16.29 10.54 -3.45
N ALA A 247 -15.32 11.17 -2.78
CA ALA A 247 -14.16 10.45 -2.25
C ALA A 247 -14.69 9.19 -1.53
N PRO A 248 -14.17 7.99 -1.83
CA PRO A 248 -14.69 6.76 -1.25
C PRO A 248 -14.78 6.92 0.27
N GLU A 249 -15.90 6.49 0.85
CA GLU A 249 -16.14 6.64 2.27
C GLU A 249 -15.01 5.92 3.03
N ARG A 250 -14.27 6.70 3.83
CA ARG A 250 -13.11 6.20 4.57
C ARG A 250 -13.56 5.12 5.54
N VAL A 251 -12.81 4.03 5.62
CA VAL A 251 -13.06 2.98 6.61
C VAL A 251 -12.81 3.53 8.01
N ARG A 252 -13.86 3.62 8.83
CA ARG A 252 -13.75 3.96 10.26
C ARG A 252 -13.23 2.75 11.02
N LEU A 253 -11.95 2.77 11.36
CA LEU A 253 -11.21 1.60 11.85
C LEU A 253 -10.93 1.71 13.35
N ILE A 254 -11.22 0.65 14.09
CA ILE A 254 -10.66 0.39 15.42
C ILE A 254 -9.60 -0.70 15.26
N PHE A 255 -8.44 -0.52 15.88
CA PHE A 255 -7.34 -1.50 15.87
C PHE A 255 -7.12 -2.06 17.28
N ASP A 256 -7.40 -3.34 17.48
CA ASP A 256 -7.17 -4.05 18.75
C ASP A 256 -5.97 -4.99 18.61
N THR A 257 -4.94 -4.83 19.43
CA THR A 257 -3.59 -5.39 19.21
C THR A 257 -2.97 -5.87 20.52
N ASP A 258 -2.11 -6.87 20.48
CA ASP A 258 -1.27 -7.30 21.61
C ASP A 258 0.17 -6.77 21.51
N MET A 259 0.34 -5.58 20.90
CA MET A 259 1.59 -4.84 20.76
C MET A 259 2.55 -5.09 21.92
N GLY A 260 3.67 -5.72 21.61
CA GLY A 260 4.70 -6.17 22.53
C GLY A 260 5.02 -7.65 22.40
N ASN A 261 4.13 -8.44 21.80
CA ASN A 261 4.29 -9.89 21.64
C ASN A 261 5.06 -10.28 20.38
N ASP A 262 4.69 -9.71 19.24
CA ASP A 262 5.33 -9.91 17.94
C ASP A 262 5.52 -8.56 17.23
N ILE A 263 6.47 -8.46 16.31
CA ILE A 263 6.77 -7.20 15.64
C ILE A 263 5.74 -6.84 14.56
N ASP A 264 4.96 -7.79 14.08
CA ASP A 264 4.00 -7.56 13.01
C ASP A 264 2.82 -6.65 13.43
N ASP A 265 2.47 -6.57 14.72
CA ASP A 265 1.57 -5.54 15.27
C ASP A 265 2.04 -4.11 14.92
N ALA A 266 3.34 -3.85 15.11
CA ALA A 266 3.95 -2.55 14.89
C ALA A 266 3.94 -2.19 13.40
N LEU A 267 4.25 -3.17 12.54
CA LEU A 267 4.16 -2.99 11.10
C LEU A 267 2.70 -2.81 10.65
N ALA A 268 1.75 -3.52 11.24
CA ALA A 268 0.32 -3.37 10.96
C ALA A 268 -0.17 -1.96 11.33
N LEU A 269 0.27 -1.40 12.46
CA LEU A 269 -0.01 0.00 12.80
C LEU A 269 0.61 0.98 11.79
N GLY A 270 1.82 0.72 11.31
CA GLY A 270 2.43 1.47 10.20
C GLY A 270 1.60 1.43 8.92
N VAL A 271 1.10 0.25 8.56
CA VAL A 271 0.18 0.06 7.41
C VAL A 271 -1.10 0.88 7.59
N ILE A 272 -1.70 0.90 8.79
CA ILE A 272 -2.88 1.72 9.09
C ILE A 272 -2.58 3.21 8.87
N HIS A 273 -1.46 3.71 9.36
CA HIS A 273 -1.07 5.11 9.17
C HIS A 273 -0.87 5.47 7.70
N ALA A 274 -0.28 4.56 6.91
CA ALA A 274 -0.16 4.75 5.47
C ALA A 274 -1.53 4.80 4.79
N LEU A 275 -2.43 3.86 5.12
CA LEU A 275 -3.81 3.83 4.60
C LEU A 275 -4.61 5.09 4.98
N GLN A 276 -4.45 5.58 6.21
CA GLN A 276 -5.09 6.82 6.65
C GLN A 276 -4.51 8.05 5.92
N SER A 277 -3.20 8.06 5.66
CA SER A 277 -2.55 9.12 4.87
C SER A 277 -3.02 9.12 3.42
N ARG A 278 -3.34 7.96 2.86
CA ARG A 278 -3.98 7.79 1.54
C ARG A 278 -5.49 8.09 1.55
N GLY A 279 -6.03 8.40 2.73
CA GLY A 279 -7.44 8.70 2.93
C GLY A 279 -8.38 7.52 2.75
N GLU A 280 -7.89 6.30 2.96
CA GLU A 280 -8.67 5.06 2.83
C GLU A 280 -9.31 4.62 4.14
N CYS A 281 -8.72 5.01 5.27
CA CYS A 281 -9.30 4.79 6.59
C CYS A 281 -9.16 6.01 7.51
N GLU A 282 -9.87 5.95 8.63
CA GLU A 282 -9.72 6.82 9.79
C GLU A 282 -9.55 5.91 11.02
N LEU A 283 -8.35 5.91 11.62
CA LEU A 283 -8.09 5.16 12.85
C LEU A 283 -8.74 5.90 14.03
N LEU A 284 -9.87 5.35 14.50
CA LEU A 284 -10.69 5.92 15.57
C LEU A 284 -10.10 5.70 16.96
N ALA A 285 -9.48 4.53 17.18
CA ALA A 285 -8.86 4.15 18.45
C ALA A 285 -7.92 2.97 18.24
N VAL A 286 -6.90 2.88 19.10
CA VAL A 286 -6.09 1.67 19.30
C VAL A 286 -6.38 1.10 20.69
N THR A 287 -6.70 -0.18 20.78
CA THR A 287 -6.89 -0.87 22.06
C THR A 287 -5.90 -2.01 22.22
N LEU A 288 -5.34 -2.14 23.42
CA LEU A 288 -4.31 -3.10 23.72
C LEU A 288 -4.91 -4.26 24.52
N SER A 289 -4.76 -5.49 24.03
CA SER A 289 -5.14 -6.74 24.72
C SER A 289 -4.02 -7.27 25.64
N LYS A 290 -2.86 -6.60 25.63
CA LYS A 290 -1.71 -6.81 26.51
C LYS A 290 -1.67 -5.75 27.61
N ASP A 291 -1.67 -6.17 28.89
CA ASP A 291 -1.57 -5.25 30.05
C ASP A 291 -0.09 -5.00 30.42
N ASN A 292 0.59 -4.22 29.58
CA ASN A 292 2.02 -3.99 29.68
C ASN A 292 2.36 -2.50 29.85
N GLU A 293 3.45 -2.23 30.58
CA GLU A 293 3.92 -0.88 30.91
C GLU A 293 4.31 -0.04 29.68
N PHE A 294 4.89 -0.65 28.65
CA PHE A 294 5.47 0.05 27.50
C PHE A 294 4.63 -0.05 26.22
N ALA A 295 3.64 -0.96 26.17
CA ALA A 295 2.80 -1.14 24.97
C ALA A 295 2.01 0.14 24.61
N GLY A 296 1.36 0.78 25.59
CA GLY A 296 0.65 2.05 25.40
C GLY A 296 1.57 3.18 24.92
N PRO A 297 2.69 3.47 25.62
CA PRO A 297 3.72 4.42 25.17
C PRO A 297 4.25 4.14 23.76
N TYR A 298 4.48 2.87 23.40
CA TYR A 298 4.96 2.50 22.07
C TYR A 298 3.92 2.75 20.96
N VAL A 299 2.64 2.47 21.21
CA VAL A 299 1.57 2.85 20.27
C VAL A 299 1.50 4.37 20.13
N ASP A 300 1.60 5.12 21.23
CA ASP A 300 1.53 6.58 21.23
C ASP A 300 2.70 7.23 20.47
N LEU A 301 3.91 6.71 20.63
CA LEU A 301 5.07 7.22 19.89
C LEU A 301 4.97 6.91 18.39
N VAL A 302 4.44 5.75 18.00
CA VAL A 302 4.20 5.44 16.58
C VAL A 302 3.13 6.36 16.01
N ASN A 303 2.01 6.54 16.72
CA ASN A 303 0.95 7.48 16.33
C ASN A 303 1.49 8.91 16.18
N THR A 304 2.32 9.35 17.11
CA THR A 304 2.94 10.69 17.08
C THR A 304 3.95 10.82 15.93
N PHE A 305 4.78 9.81 15.69
CA PHE A 305 5.72 9.77 14.56
C PHE A 305 5.01 9.93 13.21
N TYR A 306 3.83 9.31 13.05
CA TYR A 306 2.99 9.46 11.86
C TYR A 306 2.06 10.69 11.87
N GLY A 307 2.29 11.66 12.77
CA GLY A 307 1.57 12.94 12.81
C GLY A 307 0.17 12.88 13.44
N ARG A 308 -0.14 11.84 14.22
CA ARG A 308 -1.47 11.60 14.79
C ARG A 308 -1.44 11.40 16.32
N PRO A 309 -0.87 12.32 17.10
CA PRO A 309 -0.68 12.17 18.57
C PRO A 309 -1.98 12.13 19.38
N HIS A 310 -3.12 12.38 18.74
CA HIS A 310 -4.43 12.47 19.40
C HIS A 310 -5.26 11.19 19.29
N ILE A 311 -4.80 10.17 18.56
CA ILE A 311 -5.53 8.90 18.45
C ILE A 311 -5.70 8.31 19.86
N PRO A 312 -6.95 8.03 20.29
CA PRO A 312 -7.21 7.42 21.59
C PRO A 312 -6.55 6.05 21.72
N ILE A 313 -5.93 5.79 22.87
CA ILE A 313 -5.30 4.52 23.20
C ILE A 313 -5.96 3.99 24.47
N GLY A 314 -6.42 2.75 24.45
CA GLY A 314 -6.99 2.06 25.61
C GLY A 314 -6.18 0.82 25.94
N VAL A 315 -5.92 0.56 27.22
CA VAL A 315 -5.14 -0.61 27.66
C VAL A 315 -6.03 -1.49 28.51
N VAL A 316 -6.07 -2.79 28.21
CA VAL A 316 -6.79 -3.77 29.01
C VAL A 316 -6.22 -3.79 30.43
N ARG A 317 -7.06 -4.05 31.43
CA ARG A 317 -6.61 -4.35 32.80
C ARG A 317 -6.71 -5.83 33.07
N GLN A 318 -5.70 -6.41 33.71
CA GLN A 318 -5.60 -7.86 33.92
C GLN A 318 -5.71 -8.60 32.58
N GLY A 319 -5.00 -8.09 31.58
CA GLY A 319 -4.86 -8.69 30.26
C GLY A 319 -3.94 -9.89 30.27
N LYS A 320 -3.73 -10.47 29.09
CA LYS A 320 -2.76 -11.55 28.92
C LYS A 320 -1.36 -10.97 28.65
N THR A 321 -0.37 -11.85 28.75
CA THR A 321 1.03 -11.61 28.41
C THR A 321 1.60 -10.28 28.93
N PRO A 322 1.55 -10.00 30.25
CA PRO A 322 2.03 -8.71 30.79
C PRO A 322 3.54 -8.50 30.61
N GLU A 323 4.28 -9.53 30.22
CA GLU A 323 5.74 -9.52 30.11
C GLU A 323 6.25 -8.43 29.17
N ASP A 324 7.38 -7.83 29.55
CA ASP A 324 8.09 -6.83 28.78
C ASP A 324 8.77 -7.40 27.53
N SER A 325 8.96 -6.54 26.53
CA SER A 325 9.69 -6.84 25.31
C SER A 325 10.64 -5.70 24.95
N PRO A 326 11.93 -5.99 24.64
CA PRO A 326 12.90 -4.96 24.28
C PRO A 326 12.47 -4.09 23.10
N TYR A 327 11.71 -4.62 22.14
CA TYR A 327 11.35 -3.87 20.95
C TYR A 327 10.34 -2.74 21.21
N ILE A 328 9.52 -2.85 22.28
CA ILE A 328 8.63 -1.75 22.71
C ILE A 328 9.31 -0.87 23.75
N ARG A 329 10.01 -1.47 24.73
CA ARG A 329 10.60 -0.72 25.84
C ARG A 329 11.74 0.18 25.39
N VAL A 330 12.66 -0.32 24.55
CA VAL A 330 13.83 0.47 24.16
C VAL A 330 13.43 1.72 23.37
N PRO A 331 12.56 1.66 22.33
CA PRO A 331 12.09 2.87 21.67
C PRO A 331 11.27 3.80 22.58
N ALA A 332 10.40 3.26 23.43
CA ALA A 332 9.59 4.07 24.35
C ALA A 332 10.43 4.81 25.41
N THR A 333 11.60 4.27 25.78
CA THR A 333 12.49 4.87 26.78
C THR A 333 13.72 5.55 26.18
N ALA A 334 13.89 5.50 24.85
CA ALA A 334 15.03 6.07 24.16
C ALA A 334 15.06 7.59 24.32
N GLN A 335 16.24 8.13 24.61
CA GLN A 335 16.48 9.55 24.76
C GLN A 335 17.68 10.00 23.95
N ASP A 336 17.56 11.16 23.32
CA ASP A 336 18.66 11.86 22.66
C ASP A 336 18.81 13.25 23.30
N ASN A 337 19.99 13.56 23.82
CA ASN A 337 20.30 14.82 24.51
C ASN A 337 19.30 15.18 25.64
N GLY A 338 18.88 14.18 26.43
CA GLY A 338 17.98 14.36 27.58
C GLY A 338 16.51 14.61 27.20
N ARG A 339 16.12 14.36 25.95
CA ARG A 339 14.72 14.40 25.49
C ARG A 339 14.33 13.04 24.91
N PRO A 340 13.05 12.62 24.99
CA PRO A 340 12.60 11.41 24.31
C PRO A 340 12.95 11.46 22.83
N ARG A 341 13.61 10.42 22.31
CA ARG A 341 13.94 10.28 20.89
C ARG A 341 12.68 10.36 20.04
N TYR A 342 11.65 9.64 20.47
CA TYR A 342 10.31 9.68 19.90
C TYR A 342 9.39 10.41 20.88
N PRO A 343 8.89 11.62 20.54
CA PRO A 343 7.89 12.30 21.36
C PRO A 343 6.61 11.46 21.47
N HIS A 344 6.06 11.39 22.68
CA HIS A 344 4.80 10.72 23.01
C HIS A 344 4.28 11.24 24.35
N ARG A 345 3.01 11.00 24.64
CA ARG A 345 2.29 11.58 25.77
C ARG A 345 2.14 10.61 26.94
N LEU A 346 1.93 9.32 26.67
CA LEU A 346 1.85 8.26 27.68
C LEU A 346 3.24 7.84 28.12
N THR A 347 3.51 7.84 29.42
CA THR A 347 4.78 7.28 29.95
C THR A 347 4.61 5.86 30.48
N SER A 348 3.37 5.42 30.69
CA SER A 348 3.01 4.06 31.09
C SER A 348 1.66 3.63 30.52
N GLY A 349 1.50 2.36 30.18
CA GLY A 349 0.21 1.76 29.81
C GLY A 349 -0.88 1.92 30.88
N LYS A 350 -0.49 2.15 32.14
CA LYS A 350 -1.39 2.42 33.27
C LYS A 350 -2.10 3.77 33.17
N GLU A 351 -1.51 4.73 32.44
CA GLU A 351 -2.08 6.07 32.25
C GLU A 351 -3.18 6.10 31.19
N ALA A 352 -3.18 5.12 30.27
CA ALA A 352 -4.22 5.00 29.27
C ALA A 352 -5.57 4.61 29.91
N PRO A 353 -6.72 5.08 29.39
CA PRO A 353 -8.03 4.57 29.82
C PRO A 353 -8.16 3.06 29.63
N GLU A 354 -9.12 2.46 30.35
CA GLU A 354 -9.45 1.04 30.18
C GLU A 354 -10.01 0.78 28.77
N ALA A 355 -9.54 -0.29 28.13
CA ALA A 355 -9.80 -0.59 26.72
C ALA A 355 -11.29 -0.78 26.38
N VAL A 356 -12.06 -1.53 27.18
CA VAL A 356 -13.49 -1.76 26.94
C VAL A 356 -14.28 -0.45 27.07
N GLY A 357 -13.98 0.36 28.07
CA GLY A 357 -14.57 1.70 28.21
C GLY A 357 -14.32 2.58 26.98
N LEU A 358 -13.09 2.56 26.45
CA LEU A 358 -12.75 3.27 25.22
C LEU A 358 -13.49 2.70 24.01
N LEU A 359 -13.57 1.37 23.84
CA LEU A 359 -14.32 0.75 22.74
C LEU A 359 -15.78 1.19 22.74
N ARG A 360 -16.44 1.16 23.90
CA ARG A 360 -17.83 1.59 24.05
C ARG A 360 -18.02 3.06 23.68
N LYS A 361 -17.17 3.94 24.23
CA LYS A 361 -17.18 5.39 23.91
C LYS A 361 -17.02 5.63 22.41
N THR A 362 -16.02 4.98 21.80
CA THR A 362 -15.73 5.12 20.37
C THR A 362 -16.91 4.65 19.55
N LEU A 363 -17.40 3.42 19.74
CA LEU A 363 -18.54 2.87 19.00
C LEU A 363 -19.81 3.72 19.14
N ALA A 364 -20.13 4.17 20.35
CA ALA A 364 -21.32 4.98 20.61
C ALA A 364 -21.36 6.28 19.78
N SER A 365 -20.18 6.87 19.53
CA SER A 365 -20.04 8.12 18.77
C SER A 365 -20.13 7.98 17.26
N GLN A 366 -20.12 6.75 16.72
CA GLN A 366 -20.07 6.52 15.28
C GLN A 366 -21.46 6.28 14.67
N PRO A 367 -21.65 6.55 13.36
CA PRO A 367 -22.86 6.14 12.65
C PRO A 367 -23.10 4.63 12.72
N ASP A 368 -24.35 4.20 12.62
CA ASP A 368 -24.72 2.79 12.60
C ASP A 368 -24.14 2.09 11.37
N GLY A 369 -23.69 0.84 11.53
CA GLY A 369 -23.09 0.04 10.45
C GLY A 369 -21.84 0.66 9.81
N SER A 370 -21.12 1.54 10.49
CA SER A 370 -19.99 2.28 9.89
C SER A 370 -18.61 1.79 10.32
N VAL A 371 -18.50 1.09 11.46
CA VAL A 371 -17.20 0.76 12.07
C VAL A 371 -16.70 -0.61 11.61
N VAL A 372 -15.42 -0.67 11.25
CA VAL A 372 -14.68 -1.93 11.11
C VAL A 372 -13.74 -2.07 12.29
N ILE A 373 -13.68 -3.27 12.87
CA ILE A 373 -12.70 -3.59 13.91
C ILE A 373 -11.70 -4.57 13.29
N ALA A 374 -10.42 -4.21 13.29
CA ALA A 374 -9.31 -5.11 13.03
C ALA A 374 -8.74 -5.58 14.36
N VAL A 375 -8.83 -6.87 14.65
CA VAL A 375 -8.31 -7.48 15.86
C VAL A 375 -7.15 -8.37 15.48
N VAL A 376 -5.99 -8.05 16.02
CA VAL A 376 -4.74 -8.77 15.78
C VAL A 376 -4.10 -9.28 17.07
N GLY A 377 -4.65 -8.92 18.23
CA GLY A 377 -4.28 -9.51 19.51
C GLY A 377 -5.35 -10.47 20.06
N PHE A 378 -5.35 -10.63 21.39
CA PHE A 378 -6.23 -11.57 22.07
C PHE A 378 -7.67 -11.08 22.13
N SER A 379 -8.61 -12.03 22.10
CA SER A 379 -10.06 -11.74 22.15
C SER A 379 -10.58 -11.14 23.46
N THR A 380 -9.72 -10.87 24.45
CA THR A 380 -10.09 -10.41 25.79
C THR A 380 -10.94 -9.14 25.76
N ASN A 381 -10.51 -8.11 25.02
CA ASN A 381 -11.22 -6.84 24.93
C ASN A 381 -12.59 -7.01 24.27
N LEU A 382 -12.67 -7.78 23.20
CA LEU A 382 -13.92 -8.04 22.48
C LEU A 382 -14.90 -8.88 23.31
N ALA A 383 -14.42 -9.93 23.98
CA ALA A 383 -15.26 -10.75 24.84
C ALA A 383 -15.87 -9.91 25.98
N ARG A 384 -15.07 -9.08 26.63
CA ARG A 384 -15.54 -8.16 27.67
C ARG A 384 -16.43 -7.04 27.12
N LEU A 385 -16.18 -6.57 25.90
CA LEU A 385 -17.07 -5.65 25.21
C LEU A 385 -18.44 -6.30 25.00
N LEU A 386 -18.52 -7.54 24.53
CA LEU A 386 -19.81 -8.23 24.35
C LEU A 386 -20.59 -8.37 25.67
N ASP A 387 -19.89 -8.61 26.78
CA ASP A 387 -20.49 -8.73 28.13
C ASP A 387 -20.77 -7.39 28.83
N SER A 388 -20.24 -6.28 28.29
CA SER A 388 -20.37 -4.99 28.96
C SER A 388 -21.84 -4.53 29.05
N PRO A 389 -22.28 -4.03 30.21
CA PRO A 389 -23.63 -3.47 30.36
C PRO A 389 -23.74 -2.13 29.61
N ALA A 390 -24.95 -1.56 29.58
CA ALA A 390 -25.12 -0.14 29.24
C ALA A 390 -24.28 0.75 30.17
N ASP A 391 -23.86 1.91 29.68
CA ASP A 391 -23.04 2.88 30.40
C ASP A 391 -23.39 4.31 29.99
N ASP A 392 -22.64 5.29 30.51
CA ASP A 392 -22.84 6.71 30.24
C ASP A 392 -22.58 7.09 28.77
N HIS A 393 -21.97 6.20 27.98
CA HIS A 393 -21.72 6.42 26.55
C HIS A 393 -22.85 5.89 25.67
N SER A 394 -23.47 4.77 26.05
CA SER A 394 -24.54 4.16 25.29
C SER A 394 -25.53 3.42 26.18
N PRO A 395 -26.86 3.60 25.97
CA PRO A 395 -27.89 2.84 26.67
C PRO A 395 -27.95 1.37 26.21
N LEU A 396 -27.21 0.99 25.16
CA LEU A 396 -27.16 -0.39 24.67
C LEU A 396 -26.11 -1.21 25.44
N PRO A 397 -26.44 -2.45 25.84
CA PRO A 397 -25.45 -3.47 26.20
C PRO A 397 -24.46 -3.67 25.05
N GLY A 398 -23.24 -4.10 25.36
CA GLY A 398 -22.14 -4.09 24.41
C GLY A 398 -22.37 -4.95 23.16
N LYS A 399 -22.99 -6.13 23.30
CA LYS A 399 -23.38 -6.97 22.15
C LYS A 399 -24.34 -6.24 21.18
N GLU A 400 -25.32 -5.51 21.70
CA GLU A 400 -26.25 -4.72 20.88
C GLU A 400 -25.58 -3.49 20.28
N LEU A 401 -24.68 -2.85 21.04
CA LEU A 401 -23.87 -1.74 20.54
C LEU A 401 -23.01 -2.18 19.36
N VAL A 402 -22.32 -3.31 19.47
CA VAL A 402 -21.53 -3.90 18.37
C VAL A 402 -22.42 -4.23 17.18
N ALA A 403 -23.56 -4.90 17.41
CA ALA A 403 -24.50 -5.25 16.35
C ALA A 403 -25.01 -4.01 15.58
N ARG A 404 -25.17 -2.89 16.28
CA ARG A 404 -25.64 -1.63 15.69
C ARG A 404 -24.53 -0.86 14.96
N LYS A 405 -23.32 -0.83 15.51
CA LYS A 405 -22.26 0.08 15.06
C LYS A 405 -21.26 -0.54 14.10
N CYS A 406 -20.98 -1.83 14.25
CA CYS A 406 -19.97 -2.52 13.47
C CYS A 406 -20.55 -3.08 12.16
N ARG A 407 -19.79 -2.99 11.07
CA ARG A 407 -20.10 -3.65 9.80
C ARG A 407 -19.29 -4.92 9.56
N LEU A 408 -18.08 -4.98 10.12
CA LEU A 408 -17.13 -6.07 9.90
C LEU A 408 -16.18 -6.19 11.10
N LEU A 409 -15.93 -7.43 11.51
CA LEU A 409 -14.77 -7.81 12.31
C LEU A 409 -13.78 -8.53 11.39
N SER A 410 -12.58 -7.97 11.22
CA SER A 410 -11.47 -8.64 10.58
C SER A 410 -10.50 -9.09 11.66
N MET A 411 -10.21 -10.39 11.74
CA MET A 411 -9.51 -10.96 12.89
C MET A 411 -8.31 -11.81 12.44
N MET A 412 -7.11 -11.53 12.93
CA MET A 412 -5.99 -12.47 12.83
C MET A 412 -6.24 -13.57 13.86
N ALA A 413 -6.69 -14.74 13.39
CA ALA A 413 -7.01 -15.86 14.27
C ALA A 413 -7.17 -17.18 13.51
N GLY A 414 -6.77 -18.25 14.18
CA GLY A 414 -7.01 -19.63 13.75
C GLY A 414 -6.15 -20.08 12.56
N MET A 415 -6.37 -21.32 12.13
CA MET A 415 -5.72 -21.92 10.97
C MET A 415 -6.75 -22.74 10.19
N PHE A 416 -6.87 -22.50 8.88
CA PHE A 416 -7.92 -23.10 8.04
C PHE A 416 -7.36 -23.91 6.86
N SER A 417 -6.06 -24.25 6.93
CA SER A 417 -5.43 -25.14 5.96
C SER A 417 -6.03 -26.55 6.02
N PRO A 418 -6.36 -27.18 4.87
CA PRO A 418 -6.81 -28.56 4.84
C PRO A 418 -5.71 -29.56 5.22
N GLU A 419 -4.44 -29.17 5.09
CA GLU A 419 -3.29 -30.07 5.29
C GLU A 419 -2.70 -30.01 6.70
N LYS A 420 -2.96 -28.94 7.45
CA LYS A 420 -2.35 -28.68 8.75
C LYS A 420 -3.37 -28.11 9.72
N ARG A 421 -3.42 -28.71 10.91
CA ARG A 421 -4.20 -28.25 12.05
C ARG A 421 -3.24 -27.98 13.21
N GLN A 422 -3.28 -26.78 13.76
CA GLN A 422 -2.50 -26.44 14.95
C GLN A 422 -3.20 -25.36 15.76
N LYS A 423 -2.77 -25.19 17.01
CA LYS A 423 -3.20 -24.08 17.86
C LYS A 423 -2.64 -22.78 17.30
N GLU A 424 -3.47 -21.76 17.17
CA GLU A 424 -3.04 -20.42 16.78
C GLU A 424 -2.96 -19.54 18.04
N TYR A 425 -1.92 -18.69 18.10
CA TYR A 425 -1.49 -17.97 19.29
C TYR A 425 -2.58 -17.08 19.89
N ASN A 426 -3.21 -16.25 19.06
CA ASN A 426 -4.27 -15.32 19.50
C ASN A 426 -5.52 -16.06 20.01
N VAL A 427 -5.78 -17.26 19.49
CA VAL A 427 -6.86 -18.12 19.96
C VAL A 427 -6.54 -18.77 21.31
N PHE A 428 -5.41 -19.46 21.47
CA PHE A 428 -5.20 -20.28 22.67
C PHE A 428 -4.80 -19.48 23.91
N ILE A 429 -4.18 -18.29 23.75
CA ILE A 429 -3.73 -17.45 24.88
C ILE A 429 -4.90 -16.95 25.74
N ASP A 430 -6.05 -16.66 25.12
CA ASP A 430 -7.31 -16.41 25.81
C ASP A 430 -8.46 -17.25 25.23
N LEU A 431 -8.31 -18.57 25.32
CA LEU A 431 -9.24 -19.54 24.77
C LEU A 431 -10.72 -19.28 25.13
N PRO A 432 -11.09 -18.96 26.39
CA PRO A 432 -12.49 -18.64 26.72
C PRO A 432 -13.01 -17.42 25.96
N ALA A 433 -12.19 -16.37 25.85
CA ALA A 433 -12.56 -15.16 25.12
C ALA A 433 -12.69 -15.43 23.61
N ALA A 434 -11.75 -16.17 23.03
CA ALA A 434 -11.78 -16.53 21.61
C ALA A 434 -13.01 -17.38 21.26
N ARG A 435 -13.30 -18.42 22.06
CA ARG A 435 -14.53 -19.23 21.92
C ARG A 435 -15.79 -18.37 21.98
N LYS A 436 -15.84 -17.42 22.91
CA LYS A 436 -16.97 -16.49 23.05
C LYS A 436 -17.13 -15.60 21.83
N VAL A 437 -16.05 -14.95 21.36
CA VAL A 437 -16.11 -14.06 20.20
C VAL A 437 -16.59 -14.81 18.97
N PHE A 438 -16.04 -16.00 18.67
CA PHE A 438 -16.53 -16.80 17.55
C PHE A 438 -17.99 -17.22 17.72
N ALA A 439 -18.44 -17.61 18.93
CA ALA A 439 -19.82 -18.03 19.12
C ALA A 439 -20.83 -16.87 19.06
N GLU A 440 -20.44 -15.69 19.53
CA GLU A 440 -21.39 -14.63 19.89
C GLU A 440 -21.30 -13.36 19.04
N TRP A 441 -20.27 -13.20 18.20
CA TRP A 441 -20.11 -11.97 17.42
C TRP A 441 -21.32 -11.71 16.50
N PRO A 442 -21.94 -10.51 16.56
CA PRO A 442 -23.25 -10.30 15.95
C PRO A 442 -23.21 -9.88 14.47
N THR A 443 -22.05 -9.48 13.93
CA THR A 443 -21.90 -8.98 12.55
C THR A 443 -21.04 -9.95 11.70
N PRO A 444 -20.83 -9.70 10.40
CA PRO A 444 -19.87 -10.47 9.61
C PRO A 444 -18.47 -10.48 10.25
N LEU A 445 -17.83 -11.66 10.23
CA LEU A 445 -16.49 -11.91 10.76
C LEU A 445 -15.65 -12.56 9.68
N VAL A 446 -14.47 -12.00 9.40
CA VAL A 446 -13.50 -12.60 8.49
C VAL A 446 -12.18 -12.86 9.20
N THR A 447 -11.73 -14.11 9.20
CA THR A 447 -10.45 -14.48 9.78
C THR A 447 -9.32 -14.44 8.75
N SER A 448 -8.21 -13.77 9.09
CA SER A 448 -6.92 -14.02 8.47
C SER A 448 -6.23 -15.15 9.24
N GLY A 449 -6.16 -16.33 8.63
CA GLY A 449 -5.60 -17.51 9.27
C GLY A 449 -4.06 -17.49 9.33
N PHE A 450 -3.50 -18.28 10.23
CA PHE A 450 -2.06 -18.46 10.41
C PHE A 450 -1.33 -18.78 9.09
N GLU A 451 -1.93 -19.59 8.23
CA GLU A 451 -1.38 -19.97 6.93
C GLU A 451 -1.21 -18.80 5.96
N ILE A 452 -2.01 -17.74 6.11
CA ILE A 452 -1.98 -16.56 5.25
C ILE A 452 -0.73 -15.74 5.55
N GLY A 453 -0.49 -15.44 6.84
CA GLY A 453 0.74 -14.77 7.27
C GLY A 453 1.99 -15.61 7.03
N LEU A 454 1.90 -16.94 7.13
CA LEU A 454 3.03 -17.84 6.81
C LEU A 454 3.42 -17.79 5.32
N ALA A 455 2.43 -17.71 4.43
CA ALA A 455 2.65 -17.64 2.99
C ALA A 455 3.20 -16.27 2.54
N ILE A 456 2.85 -15.21 3.27
CA ILE A 456 3.18 -13.83 2.93
C ILE A 456 4.15 -13.28 3.97
N LYS A 457 5.44 -13.36 3.68
CA LYS A 457 6.46 -12.77 4.55
C LYS A 457 6.83 -11.35 4.12
N TYR A 458 6.90 -10.45 5.09
CA TYR A 458 7.49 -9.12 4.96
C TYR A 458 9.00 -9.27 4.79
N PRO A 459 9.59 -8.72 3.72
CA PRO A 459 10.98 -8.99 3.40
C PRO A 459 11.94 -8.10 4.23
N ALA A 460 12.97 -8.70 4.82
CA ALA A 460 14.01 -8.02 5.61
C ALA A 460 14.63 -6.84 4.86
N ILE A 461 14.80 -7.00 3.54
CA ILE A 461 15.42 -6.00 2.68
C ILE A 461 14.66 -4.67 2.67
N SER A 462 13.34 -4.70 2.88
CA SER A 462 12.55 -3.49 2.99
C SER A 462 12.87 -2.76 4.29
N ILE A 463 12.95 -3.47 5.43
CA ILE A 463 13.37 -2.90 6.72
C ILE A 463 14.76 -2.23 6.61
N GLU A 464 15.71 -2.90 5.95
CA GLU A 464 17.08 -2.40 5.79
C GLU A 464 17.20 -1.18 4.87
N ARG A 465 16.29 -1.02 3.89
CA ARG A 465 16.43 -0.02 2.82
C ARG A 465 15.36 1.05 2.83
N ASP A 466 14.10 0.67 2.95
CA ASP A 466 12.97 1.53 2.68
C ASP A 466 12.58 2.40 3.89
N PHE A 467 13.04 2.05 5.10
CA PHE A 467 12.80 2.82 6.34
C PHE A 467 13.91 3.84 6.64
N ARG A 468 14.90 3.99 5.74
CA ARG A 468 16.11 4.83 5.93
C ARG A 468 15.91 6.31 5.61
N TYR A 469 14.69 6.73 5.29
CA TYR A 469 14.37 8.13 5.03
C TYR A 469 14.48 9.02 6.28
N VAL A 470 14.62 8.43 7.47
CA VAL A 470 15.04 9.09 8.71
C VAL A 470 16.16 8.29 9.41
N PRO A 471 17.04 8.94 10.20
CA PRO A 471 18.09 8.24 10.95
C PRO A 471 17.55 7.26 11.99
N HIS A 472 16.46 7.63 12.66
CA HIS A 472 15.78 6.87 13.70
C HIS A 472 14.32 6.66 13.30
N HIS A 473 13.95 5.43 12.98
CA HIS A 473 12.59 5.06 12.60
C HIS A 473 12.04 4.07 13.63
N PRO A 474 10.88 4.34 14.28
CA PRO A 474 10.41 3.53 15.40
C PRO A 474 10.13 2.08 15.00
N LEU A 475 9.45 1.86 13.86
CA LEU A 475 9.18 0.51 13.35
C LEU A 475 10.43 -0.28 12.98
N ARG A 476 11.42 0.36 12.34
CA ARG A 476 12.69 -0.29 11.99
C ARG A 476 13.50 -0.65 13.23
N GLU A 477 13.66 0.29 14.17
CA GLU A 477 14.40 0.04 15.40
C GLU A 477 13.75 -1.10 16.20
N ALA A 478 12.42 -1.11 16.32
CA ALA A 478 11.68 -2.21 16.91
C ALA A 478 11.93 -3.54 16.17
N TYR A 479 11.90 -3.55 14.85
CA TYR A 479 12.14 -4.76 14.06
C TYR A 479 13.56 -5.31 14.24
N GLU A 480 14.56 -4.44 14.30
CA GLU A 480 15.96 -4.79 14.58
C GLU A 480 16.16 -5.28 16.03
N LEU A 481 15.33 -4.83 16.97
CA LEU A 481 15.35 -5.23 18.38
C LEU A 481 14.59 -6.53 18.66
N TYR A 482 13.56 -6.84 17.86
CA TYR A 482 12.76 -8.05 18.03
C TYR A 482 13.58 -9.32 17.76
N GLN A 483 14.36 -9.31 16.68
CA GLN A 483 15.22 -10.43 16.31
C GLN A 483 16.45 -9.92 15.54
N LYS A 484 17.56 -10.67 15.63
CA LYS A 484 18.79 -10.35 14.89
C LYS A 484 18.57 -10.39 13.38
N MET A 485 18.80 -9.26 12.72
CA MET A 485 18.74 -9.11 11.26
C MET A 485 19.86 -9.91 10.51
N PRO A 486 19.63 -10.28 9.24
CA PRO A 486 18.37 -10.12 8.48
C PRO A 486 17.40 -11.29 8.72
N TYR A 487 16.11 -11.00 8.78
CA TYR A 487 15.05 -12.02 8.76
C TYR A 487 13.77 -11.45 8.16
N ASP A 488 13.11 -12.27 7.33
CA ASP A 488 11.74 -11.98 6.90
C ASP A 488 10.77 -12.34 8.02
N ARG A 489 9.66 -11.60 8.14
CA ARG A 489 8.63 -11.88 9.16
C ARG A 489 7.30 -12.19 8.52
N GLU A 490 6.61 -13.20 9.04
CA GLU A 490 5.23 -13.50 8.67
C GLU A 490 4.31 -12.29 8.90
N THR A 491 3.32 -12.08 8.04
CA THR A 491 2.47 -10.87 8.05
C THR A 491 1.10 -11.10 8.67
N TRP A 492 1.03 -11.87 9.75
CA TRP A 492 -0.25 -12.30 10.35
C TRP A 492 -1.17 -11.11 10.62
N ASP A 493 -0.68 -10.08 11.29
CA ASP A 493 -1.48 -8.92 11.66
C ASP A 493 -1.77 -7.98 10.49
N LEU A 494 -0.76 -7.76 9.63
CA LEU A 494 -0.86 -6.85 8.50
C LEU A 494 -1.94 -7.33 7.50
N THR A 495 -2.10 -8.64 7.33
CA THR A 495 -3.10 -9.19 6.39
C THR A 495 -4.53 -8.97 6.87
N ALA A 496 -4.80 -9.06 8.18
CA ALA A 496 -6.09 -8.70 8.76
C ALA A 496 -6.39 -7.21 8.58
N VAL A 497 -5.40 -6.34 8.84
CA VAL A 497 -5.52 -4.89 8.61
C VAL A 497 -5.77 -4.55 7.13
N LEU A 498 -5.02 -5.16 6.22
CA LEU A 498 -5.14 -4.89 4.78
C LEU A 498 -6.54 -5.29 4.29
N TYR A 499 -7.06 -6.44 4.72
CA TYR A 499 -8.41 -6.86 4.37
C TYR A 499 -9.48 -5.94 4.98
N ALA A 500 -9.31 -5.51 6.24
CA ALA A 500 -10.25 -4.62 6.92
C ALA A 500 -10.49 -3.31 6.15
N VAL A 501 -9.44 -2.78 5.51
CA VAL A 501 -9.50 -1.49 4.79
C VAL A 501 -9.69 -1.66 3.28
N ARG A 502 -9.11 -2.69 2.66
CA ARG A 502 -9.13 -2.94 1.21
C ARG A 502 -9.71 -4.31 0.83
N PRO A 503 -10.94 -4.66 1.26
CA PRO A 503 -11.51 -5.99 1.02
C PRO A 503 -11.72 -6.28 -0.48
N ASP A 504 -12.07 -5.26 -1.27
CA ASP A 504 -12.52 -5.42 -2.66
C ASP A 504 -11.41 -5.24 -3.70
N ARG A 505 -10.16 -5.05 -3.29
CA ARG A 505 -9.05 -4.89 -4.24
C ARG A 505 -8.58 -6.23 -4.81
N GLY A 506 -9.12 -7.36 -4.38
CA GLY A 506 -8.72 -8.70 -4.86
C GLY A 506 -7.35 -9.14 -4.35
N TYR A 507 -6.94 -8.63 -3.18
CA TYR A 507 -5.74 -9.07 -2.46
C TYR A 507 -5.89 -10.47 -1.88
N PHE A 508 -7.12 -10.84 -1.50
CA PHE A 508 -7.44 -12.12 -0.89
C PHE A 508 -8.64 -12.75 -1.58
N GLY A 509 -8.67 -14.07 -1.65
CA GLY A 509 -9.89 -14.83 -1.83
C GLY A 509 -10.63 -14.98 -0.50
N LEU A 510 -11.88 -15.45 -0.57
CA LEU A 510 -12.71 -15.74 0.59
C LEU A 510 -13.23 -17.17 0.50
N SER A 511 -13.29 -17.85 1.64
CA SER A 511 -14.05 -19.09 1.77
C SER A 511 -15.54 -18.86 1.46
N GLN A 512 -16.27 -19.96 1.27
CA GLN A 512 -17.73 -19.93 1.40
C GLN A 512 -18.15 -19.43 2.79
N SER A 513 -19.41 -19.03 2.94
CA SER A 513 -19.98 -18.68 4.25
C SER A 513 -20.02 -19.91 5.17
N GLY A 514 -19.85 -19.67 6.47
CA GLY A 514 -19.93 -20.72 7.47
C GLY A 514 -19.78 -20.20 8.89
N THR A 515 -19.44 -21.12 9.80
CA THR A 515 -19.21 -20.83 11.21
C THR A 515 -17.84 -21.34 11.61
N VAL A 516 -17.16 -20.56 12.44
CA VAL A 516 -15.88 -20.90 13.05
C VAL A 516 -16.14 -21.29 14.49
N HIS A 517 -15.55 -22.39 14.95
CA HIS A 517 -15.53 -22.78 16.36
C HIS A 517 -14.13 -23.22 16.76
N VAL A 518 -13.82 -23.18 18.05
CA VAL A 518 -12.56 -23.70 18.59
C VAL A 518 -12.87 -24.96 19.38
N ASP A 519 -12.36 -26.09 18.92
CA ASP A 519 -12.66 -27.39 19.51
C ASP A 519 -11.91 -27.64 20.83
N ASP A 520 -12.09 -28.82 21.42
CA ASP A 520 -11.45 -29.20 22.69
C ASP A 520 -9.96 -29.48 22.59
N GLN A 521 -9.42 -29.56 21.37
CA GLN A 521 -7.97 -29.57 21.12
C GLN A 521 -7.42 -28.14 21.00
N GLU A 522 -8.26 -27.12 21.25
CA GLU A 522 -7.95 -25.70 21.16
C GLU A 522 -7.56 -25.25 19.75
N VAL A 523 -7.97 -26.01 18.73
CA VAL A 523 -7.74 -25.67 17.33
C VAL A 523 -9.02 -25.19 16.68
N THR A 524 -8.87 -24.27 15.74
CA THR A 524 -9.99 -23.67 15.04
C THR A 524 -10.53 -24.64 13.99
N GLN A 525 -11.85 -24.67 13.83
CA GLN A 525 -12.59 -25.50 12.88
C GLN A 525 -13.59 -24.64 12.13
N PHE A 526 -13.69 -24.86 10.82
CA PHE A 526 -14.66 -24.18 9.96
C PHE A 526 -15.72 -25.16 9.48
N THR A 527 -16.98 -24.82 9.69
CA THR A 527 -18.13 -25.57 9.22
C THR A 527 -18.89 -24.72 8.19
N PRO A 528 -18.90 -25.12 6.90
CA PRO A 528 -19.67 -24.43 5.88
C PRO A 528 -21.16 -24.33 6.20
N GLY A 529 -21.79 -23.24 5.80
CA GLY A 529 -23.23 -23.05 5.91
C GLY A 529 -23.68 -21.70 5.38
N ASP A 530 -24.72 -21.69 4.56
CA ASP A 530 -25.17 -20.49 3.82
C ASP A 530 -25.66 -19.36 4.74
N SER A 531 -26.14 -19.70 5.94
CA SER A 531 -26.55 -18.74 6.98
C SER A 531 -25.41 -18.29 7.90
N GLY A 532 -24.22 -18.87 7.73
CA GLY A 532 -23.03 -18.55 8.53
C GLY A 532 -22.50 -17.16 8.25
N ARG A 533 -22.11 -16.44 9.30
CA ARG A 533 -21.56 -15.07 9.20
C ARG A 533 -20.04 -15.03 9.05
N HIS A 534 -19.37 -16.18 9.10
CA HIS A 534 -17.92 -16.24 9.12
C HIS A 534 -17.38 -16.66 7.76
N LYS A 535 -16.24 -16.07 7.42
CA LYS A 535 -15.38 -16.50 6.32
C LYS A 535 -13.94 -16.47 6.77
N TYR A 536 -13.06 -17.16 6.05
CA TYR A 536 -11.62 -17.03 6.21
C TYR A 536 -10.98 -16.62 4.88
N LEU A 537 -9.85 -15.92 4.98
CA LEU A 537 -9.07 -15.49 3.81
C LEU A 537 -8.41 -16.70 3.14
N THR A 538 -8.31 -16.65 1.82
CA THR A 538 -7.49 -17.57 1.01
C THR A 538 -6.57 -16.78 0.09
N VAL A 539 -5.48 -17.39 -0.38
CA VAL A 539 -4.54 -16.73 -1.29
C VAL A 539 -4.06 -17.67 -2.39
N THR A 540 -3.93 -17.14 -3.60
CA THR A 540 -3.19 -17.76 -4.71
C THR A 540 -1.74 -17.27 -4.75
N PRO A 541 -0.83 -17.91 -5.52
CA PRO A 541 0.53 -17.42 -5.70
C PRO A 541 0.63 -15.97 -6.19
N GLU A 542 -0.27 -15.54 -7.08
CA GLU A 542 -0.34 -14.18 -7.60
C GLU A 542 -0.78 -13.19 -6.51
N GLN A 543 -1.76 -13.59 -5.69
CA GLN A 543 -2.21 -12.81 -4.54
C GLN A 543 -1.11 -12.67 -3.49
N ILE A 544 -0.33 -13.72 -3.23
CA ILE A 544 0.81 -13.67 -2.29
C ILE A 544 1.80 -12.58 -2.70
N ALA A 545 2.24 -12.57 -3.96
CA ALA A 545 3.18 -11.56 -4.45
C ALA A 545 2.58 -10.15 -4.34
N ARG A 546 1.33 -10.00 -4.74
CA ARG A 546 0.62 -8.72 -4.73
C ARG A 546 0.40 -8.16 -3.33
N VAL A 547 0.01 -9.01 -2.38
CA VAL A 547 -0.17 -8.61 -0.98
C VAL A 547 1.18 -8.23 -0.38
N ARG A 548 2.23 -9.03 -0.61
CA ARG A 548 3.57 -8.71 -0.13
C ARG A 548 4.03 -7.32 -0.60
N GLU A 549 3.89 -7.03 -1.89
CA GLU A 549 4.25 -5.74 -2.45
C GLU A 549 3.42 -4.60 -1.85
N ALA A 550 2.10 -4.79 -1.72
CA ALA A 550 1.24 -3.78 -1.11
C ALA A 550 1.63 -3.50 0.35
N LEU A 551 1.95 -4.54 1.13
CA LEU A 551 2.38 -4.40 2.51
C LEU A 551 3.74 -3.70 2.62
N VAL A 552 4.70 -4.03 1.75
CA VAL A 552 5.99 -3.34 1.66
C VAL A 552 5.78 -1.85 1.40
N GLN A 553 4.96 -1.51 0.40
CA GLN A 553 4.68 -0.11 0.04
C GLN A 553 3.93 0.66 1.12
N LEU A 554 3.07 -0.01 1.89
CA LEU A 554 2.30 0.62 2.97
C LEU A 554 3.16 0.77 4.22
N ALA A 555 3.81 -0.28 4.70
CA ALA A 555 4.57 -0.24 5.95
C ALA A 555 5.79 0.68 5.87
N SER A 556 6.46 0.75 4.71
CA SER A 556 7.62 1.62 4.49
C SER A 556 7.27 3.05 4.07
N GLN A 557 5.98 3.40 3.97
CA GLN A 557 5.59 4.74 3.53
C GLN A 557 6.04 5.80 4.56
N PRO A 558 6.70 6.89 4.12
CA PRO A 558 6.97 8.03 4.98
C PRO A 558 5.68 8.64 5.56
N PRO A 559 5.73 9.21 6.77
CA PRO A 559 4.64 10.03 7.30
C PRO A 559 4.21 11.10 6.28
N GLY A 560 2.90 11.32 6.17
CA GLY A 560 2.37 12.49 5.44
C GLY A 560 2.87 13.78 6.10
N LYS A 561 3.10 14.82 5.29
CA LYS A 561 3.46 16.16 5.78
C LYS A 561 2.31 16.80 6.54
#